data_AF-G4HK35-F1
#
_entry.id   AF-G4HK35-F1
#
_cell.length_a   1.000
_cell.length_b   1.000
_cell.length_c   1.000
_cell.angle_alpha   90.00
_cell.angle_beta   90.00
_cell.angle_gamma   90.00
#
_symmetry.space_group_name_H-M   'P 1'
#
loop_
_entity.id
_entity.type
_entity.pdbx_description
1 polymer ?
#
loop_
_entity_poly.entity_id
_entity_poly.type
_entity_poly.pdbx_seq_one_letter_code
_entity_poly.pdbx_strand_id
1 'polypeptide(L)'
;MARINVLNPQRQTAAPKRLGRKRWGGAAPYLFIFPWIFGFLVFTLGPLLFSLVISFFDWPIVGQVTFVGFDNYVEMFSDDPLFWKSLMITLKFAALFVPLNIIVALGLAMLLNQKVKGSAFFRTAFYLPSVISGVALAMIWSWVYSGDYGILNYFLSVFGIEGPDWLNDTKWSLVAMVIASLWGQGSMMLIFLAGLKGIPKDLYESASIDGAGKIRQFFNVTVPMITPTLLFNLITSIIAAFQQLTLALLLTGGGPLKSTFFYAMYMYENAFKYFKMGYSAANAWFMFLIVLTLTFLVFKSSEAWVFYEGEMKKAKPKHVKRRAAGREGH
;
A
#
# COMPACT_ATOMS: atom_id res chain seq x y z
N MET A 1 12.58 90.38 8.25
CA MET A 1 11.58 90.20 9.33
C MET A 1 10.23 89.87 8.69
N ALA A 2 9.45 89.04 9.40
CA ALA A 2 8.00 88.82 9.28
C ALA A 2 7.43 87.86 8.21
N ARG A 3 6.61 86.94 8.74
CA ARG A 3 5.69 85.94 8.16
C ARG A 3 4.57 86.66 7.35
N ILE A 4 3.77 86.02 6.49
CA ILE A 4 2.54 85.26 6.84
C ILE A 4 1.96 84.59 5.56
N ASN A 5 1.86 83.25 5.62
CA ASN A 5 0.74 82.34 5.27
C ASN A 5 -0.49 82.86 4.48
N VAL A 6 -0.88 82.21 3.36
CA VAL A 6 -2.31 81.92 3.01
C VAL A 6 -2.46 80.68 2.10
N LEU A 7 -3.01 79.60 2.67
CA LEU A 7 -4.01 78.61 2.19
C LEU A 7 -4.01 78.04 0.73
N ASN A 8 -3.70 76.73 0.66
CA ASN A 8 -4.42 75.58 0.05
C ASN A 8 -5.55 75.83 -0.99
N PRO A 9 -5.68 74.98 -2.04
CA PRO A 9 -6.53 73.80 -1.87
C PRO A 9 -6.05 72.50 -2.56
N GLN A 10 -6.02 71.46 -1.74
CA GLN A 10 -6.17 70.02 -2.00
C GLN A 10 -6.62 69.64 -3.43
N ARG A 11 -5.68 69.12 -4.22
CA ARG A 11 -6.01 68.11 -5.24
C ARG A 11 -6.31 66.80 -4.52
N GLN A 12 -7.59 66.55 -4.22
CA GLN A 12 -8.07 65.23 -3.87
C GLN A 12 -7.93 64.33 -5.11
N THR A 13 -6.80 63.66 -5.25
CA THR A 13 -6.70 62.49 -6.14
C THR A 13 -7.56 61.40 -5.52
N ALA A 14 -8.74 61.16 -6.09
CA ALA A 14 -9.61 60.06 -5.69
C ALA A 14 -8.80 58.75 -5.73
N ALA A 15 -8.54 58.18 -4.55
CA ALA A 15 -7.88 56.89 -4.43
C ALA A 15 -8.70 55.85 -5.22
N PRO A 16 -8.05 54.92 -5.96
CA PRO A 16 -8.78 53.89 -6.68
C PRO A 16 -9.62 53.11 -5.67
N LYS A 17 -10.95 53.10 -5.85
CA LYS A 17 -11.86 52.25 -5.08
C LYS A 17 -11.32 50.83 -5.20
N ARG A 18 -10.70 50.31 -4.12
CA ARG A 18 -10.36 48.90 -4.02
C ARG A 18 -11.68 48.15 -4.17
N LEU A 19 -11.90 47.56 -5.35
CA LEU A 19 -13.00 46.64 -5.61
C LEU A 19 -12.98 45.65 -4.46
N GLY A 20 -13.97 45.77 -3.57
CA GLY A 20 -14.12 44.90 -2.42
C GLY A 20 -14.14 43.49 -2.97
N ARG A 21 -13.05 42.74 -2.72
CA ARG A 21 -12.96 41.34 -3.07
C ARG A 21 -14.11 40.69 -2.32
N LYS A 22 -15.23 40.48 -3.01
CA LYS A 22 -16.45 39.86 -2.48
C LYS A 22 -15.96 38.51 -1.99
N ARG A 23 -15.63 38.43 -0.69
CA ARG A 23 -15.20 37.21 -0.03
C ARG A 23 -16.33 36.25 -0.32
N TRP A 24 -16.11 35.28 -1.20
CA TRP A 24 -17.01 34.14 -1.31
C TRP A 24 -16.97 33.51 0.08
N GLY A 25 -17.92 33.92 0.92
CA GLY A 25 -17.82 33.82 2.37
C GLY A 25 -17.99 32.38 2.76
N GLY A 26 -16.99 31.77 3.40
CA GLY A 26 -17.04 30.47 4.08
C GLY A 26 -17.34 29.22 3.22
N ALA A 27 -18.23 29.33 2.24
CA ALA A 27 -18.85 28.29 1.43
C ALA A 27 -18.01 27.86 0.21
N ALA A 28 -17.15 28.74 -0.31
CA ALA A 28 -16.34 28.44 -1.49
C ALA A 28 -15.44 27.20 -1.32
N PRO A 29 -14.72 27.00 -0.20
CA PRO A 29 -13.98 25.76 0.04
C PRO A 29 -14.88 24.51 0.01
N TYR A 30 -16.09 24.58 0.55
CA TYR A 30 -17.03 23.45 0.55
C TYR A 30 -17.55 23.12 -0.85
N LEU A 31 -17.82 24.13 -1.69
CA LEU A 31 -18.19 23.92 -3.10
C LEU A 31 -17.08 23.22 -3.90
N PHE A 32 -15.81 23.49 -3.60
CA PHE A 32 -14.68 22.81 -4.26
C PHE A 32 -14.47 21.37 -3.78
N ILE A 33 -14.80 21.07 -2.52
CA ILE A 33 -14.66 19.71 -1.96
C ILE A 33 -15.91 18.86 -2.26
N PHE A 34 -17.06 19.48 -2.52
CA PHE A 34 -18.34 18.81 -2.75
C PHE A 34 -18.30 17.72 -3.83
N PRO A 35 -17.72 17.91 -5.03
CA PRO A 35 -17.68 16.86 -6.05
C PRO A 35 -16.95 15.60 -5.58
N TRP A 36 -15.87 15.74 -4.80
CA TRP A 36 -15.14 14.61 -4.24
C TRP A 36 -15.94 13.88 -3.15
N ILE A 37 -16.54 14.62 -2.21
CA ILE A 37 -17.38 14.03 -1.16
C ILE A 37 -18.58 13.31 -1.77
N PHE A 38 -19.27 13.96 -2.71
CA PHE A 38 -20.41 13.37 -3.40
C PHE A 38 -20.01 12.08 -4.12
N GLY A 39 -18.90 12.12 -4.87
CA GLY A 39 -18.38 10.94 -5.55
C GLY A 39 -18.05 9.80 -4.59
N PHE A 40 -17.36 10.10 -3.48
CA PHE A 40 -17.04 9.13 -2.44
C PHE A 40 -18.31 8.52 -1.81
N LEU A 41 -19.29 9.34 -1.43
CA LEU A 41 -20.51 8.87 -0.80
C LEU A 41 -21.33 7.98 -1.73
N VAL A 42 -21.49 8.38 -3.00
CA VAL A 42 -22.37 7.69 -3.96
C VAL A 42 -21.69 6.47 -4.59
N PHE A 43 -20.40 6.55 -4.92
CA PHE A 43 -19.71 5.50 -5.67
C PHE A 43 -18.76 4.64 -4.84
N THR A 44 -18.49 4.99 -3.58
CA THR A 44 -17.64 4.18 -2.69
C THR A 44 -18.38 3.74 -1.45
N LEU A 45 -18.80 4.69 -0.60
CA LEU A 45 -19.44 4.37 0.67
C LEU A 45 -20.84 3.77 0.49
N GLY A 46 -21.63 4.28 -0.45
CA GLY A 46 -22.97 3.78 -0.75
C GLY A 46 -22.99 2.30 -1.13
N PRO A 47 -22.28 1.87 -2.19
CA PRO A 47 -22.18 0.46 -2.57
C PRO A 47 -21.57 -0.43 -1.49
N LEU A 48 -20.61 0.09 -0.71
CA LEU A 48 -20.05 -0.62 0.44
C LEU A 48 -21.10 -0.90 1.51
N LEU A 49 -21.86 0.12 1.94
CA LEU A 49 -22.93 -0.06 2.92
C LEU A 49 -24.05 -0.95 2.36
N PHE A 50 -24.36 -0.83 1.07
CA PHE A 50 -25.33 -1.68 0.42
C PHE A 50 -24.88 -3.15 0.40
N SER A 51 -23.60 -3.44 0.16
CA SER A 51 -23.08 -4.81 0.24
C SER A 51 -23.17 -5.38 1.66
N LEU A 52 -23.04 -4.54 2.70
CA LEU A 52 -23.31 -4.95 4.08
C LEU A 52 -24.76 -5.33 4.31
N VAL A 53 -25.70 -4.63 3.68
CA VAL A 53 -27.11 -5.03 3.75
C VAL A 53 -27.29 -6.37 3.05
N ILE A 54 -26.77 -6.51 1.81
CA ILE A 54 -26.87 -7.75 1.02
C ILE A 54 -26.31 -8.96 1.78
N SER A 55 -25.27 -8.81 2.60
CA SER A 55 -24.69 -9.94 3.34
C SER A 55 -25.63 -10.59 4.36
N PHE A 56 -26.74 -9.94 4.74
CA PHE A 56 -27.78 -10.51 5.61
C PHE A 56 -28.96 -11.15 4.86
N PHE A 57 -28.90 -11.19 3.53
CA PHE A 57 -29.93 -11.77 2.68
C PHE A 57 -29.37 -12.96 1.90
N ASP A 58 -30.23 -13.93 1.61
CA ASP A 58 -30.00 -14.81 0.46
C ASP A 58 -30.41 -14.02 -0.78
N TRP A 59 -29.40 -13.56 -1.50
CA TRP A 59 -29.57 -12.68 -2.66
C TRP A 59 -29.03 -13.38 -3.91
N PRO A 60 -29.87 -14.11 -4.65
CA PRO A 60 -29.49 -14.64 -5.95
C PRO A 60 -29.56 -13.56 -7.04
N ILE A 61 -28.87 -13.77 -8.17
CA ILE A 61 -29.03 -12.90 -9.35
C ILE A 61 -30.44 -13.04 -9.96
N VAL A 62 -31.01 -14.24 -9.91
CA VAL A 62 -32.35 -14.56 -10.39
C VAL A 62 -33.09 -15.32 -9.29
N GLY A 63 -34.24 -14.81 -8.85
CA GLY A 63 -35.04 -15.44 -7.80
C GLY A 63 -35.59 -14.42 -6.80
N GLN A 64 -36.14 -14.93 -5.71
CA GLN A 64 -36.63 -14.10 -4.61
C GLN A 64 -35.50 -13.81 -3.64
N VAL A 65 -35.40 -12.54 -3.23
CA VAL A 65 -34.48 -12.12 -2.17
C VAL A 65 -35.14 -12.40 -0.82
N THR A 66 -34.48 -13.15 0.04
CA THR A 66 -34.99 -13.49 1.38
C THR A 66 -34.02 -13.02 2.46
N PHE A 67 -34.56 -12.52 3.58
CA PHE A 67 -33.73 -12.14 4.72
C PHE A 67 -33.37 -13.38 5.53
N VAL A 68 -32.08 -13.65 5.68
CA VAL A 68 -31.54 -14.84 6.37
C VAL A 68 -30.72 -14.49 7.60
N GLY A 69 -30.69 -13.20 7.98
CA GLY A 69 -29.93 -12.74 9.15
C GLY A 69 -28.46 -13.10 9.03
N PHE A 70 -27.94 -13.87 10.00
CA PHE A 70 -26.52 -14.22 10.05
C PHE A 70 -26.17 -15.56 9.38
N ASP A 71 -27.13 -16.24 8.73
CA ASP A 71 -26.92 -17.59 8.20
C ASP A 71 -25.76 -17.67 7.21
N ASN A 72 -25.56 -16.65 6.37
CA ASN A 72 -24.40 -16.57 5.46
C ASN A 72 -23.05 -16.66 6.21
N TYR A 73 -22.97 -16.05 7.40
CA TYR A 73 -21.76 -16.11 8.23
C TYR A 73 -21.63 -17.47 8.93
N VAL A 74 -22.73 -18.09 9.34
CA VAL A 74 -22.72 -19.44 9.92
C VAL A 74 -22.27 -20.47 8.89
N GLU A 75 -22.85 -20.47 7.68
CA GLU A 75 -22.47 -21.34 6.55
C GLU A 75 -20.97 -21.21 6.25
N MET A 76 -20.45 -19.97 6.26
CA MET A 76 -19.03 -19.68 6.02
C MET A 76 -18.08 -20.39 6.99
N PHE A 77 -18.41 -20.47 8.28
CA PHE A 77 -17.53 -21.10 9.29
C PHE A 77 -17.79 -22.58 9.48
N SER A 78 -19.04 -23.02 9.35
CA SER A 78 -19.49 -24.37 9.72
C SER A 78 -19.53 -25.34 8.54
N ASP A 79 -19.93 -24.87 7.36
CA ASP A 79 -20.39 -25.77 6.29
C ASP A 79 -19.54 -25.68 5.01
N ASP A 80 -18.72 -24.62 4.85
CA ASP A 80 -17.88 -24.44 3.67
C ASP A 80 -16.38 -24.75 3.91
N PRO A 81 -15.86 -25.93 3.49
CA PRO A 81 -14.44 -26.25 3.61
C PRO A 81 -13.55 -25.40 2.68
N LEU A 82 -14.10 -24.81 1.62
CA LEU A 82 -13.34 -23.98 0.68
C LEU A 82 -13.02 -22.61 1.26
N PHE A 83 -13.84 -22.11 2.20
CA PHE A 83 -13.57 -20.90 2.94
C PHE A 83 -12.20 -20.98 3.65
N TRP A 84 -12.01 -21.99 4.52
CA TRP A 84 -10.76 -22.17 5.25
C TRP A 84 -9.57 -22.46 4.33
N LYS A 85 -9.79 -23.25 3.27
CA LYS A 85 -8.75 -23.56 2.29
C LYS A 85 -8.27 -22.31 1.57
N SER A 86 -9.19 -21.48 1.06
CA SER A 86 -8.85 -20.27 0.32
C SER A 86 -8.20 -19.20 1.21
N LEU A 87 -8.65 -19.09 2.47
CA LEU A 87 -8.03 -18.23 3.46
C LEU A 87 -6.59 -18.67 3.76
N MET A 88 -6.35 -19.96 3.98
CA MET A 88 -5.00 -20.50 4.25
C MET A 88 -4.04 -20.31 3.06
N ILE A 89 -4.52 -20.46 1.83
CA ILE A 89 -3.72 -20.19 0.63
C ILE A 89 -3.33 -18.71 0.55
N THR A 90 -4.29 -17.82 0.83
CA THR A 90 -4.06 -16.37 0.84
C THR A 90 -3.07 -15.97 1.92
N LEU A 91 -3.18 -16.55 3.13
CA LEU A 91 -2.24 -16.33 4.22
C LEU A 91 -0.83 -16.85 3.89
N LYS A 92 -0.70 -18.05 3.33
CA LYS A 92 0.59 -18.60 2.90
C LYS A 92 1.24 -17.73 1.84
N PHE A 93 0.46 -17.28 0.86
CA PHE A 93 0.92 -16.35 -0.14
C PHE A 93 1.36 -15.03 0.47
N ALA A 94 0.55 -14.40 1.32
CA ALA A 94 0.89 -13.13 1.96
C ALA A 94 2.17 -13.25 2.81
N ALA A 95 2.31 -14.35 3.57
CA ALA A 95 3.49 -14.62 4.37
C ALA A 95 4.79 -14.77 3.55
N LEU A 96 4.70 -15.22 2.30
CA LEU A 96 5.83 -15.32 1.39
C LEU A 96 6.05 -14.02 0.60
N PHE A 97 4.99 -13.54 -0.06
CA PHE A 97 5.01 -12.41 -0.96
C PHE A 97 5.37 -11.11 -0.25
N VAL A 98 4.74 -10.78 0.89
CA VAL A 98 4.95 -9.48 1.56
C VAL A 98 6.42 -9.25 1.95
N PRO A 99 7.09 -10.14 2.70
CA PRO A 99 8.49 -9.93 3.06
C PRO A 99 9.41 -9.94 1.84
N LEU A 100 9.20 -10.85 0.87
CA LEU A 100 9.99 -10.88 -0.36
C LEU A 100 9.84 -9.59 -1.17
N ASN A 101 8.62 -9.06 -1.24
CA ASN A 101 8.33 -7.81 -1.94
C ASN A 101 9.09 -6.63 -1.29
N ILE A 102 9.08 -6.55 0.04
CA ILE A 102 9.86 -5.56 0.80
C ILE A 102 11.35 -5.68 0.51
N ILE A 103 11.90 -6.89 0.62
CA ILE A 103 13.34 -7.14 0.45
C ILE A 103 13.78 -6.80 -0.98
N VAL A 104 13.05 -7.29 -1.99
CA VAL A 104 13.37 -7.06 -3.41
C VAL A 104 13.23 -5.57 -3.74
N ALA A 105 12.13 -4.92 -3.35
CA ALA A 105 11.90 -3.51 -3.64
C ALA A 105 12.94 -2.60 -2.97
N LEU A 106 13.28 -2.86 -1.69
CA LEU A 106 14.31 -2.12 -0.97
C LEU A 106 15.70 -2.37 -1.57
N GLY A 107 16.03 -3.61 -1.91
CA GLY A 107 17.29 -3.96 -2.57
C GLY A 107 17.47 -3.23 -3.91
N LEU A 108 16.45 -3.27 -4.77
CA LEU A 108 16.45 -2.51 -6.03
C LEU A 108 16.54 -1.00 -5.78
N ALA A 109 15.82 -0.47 -4.80
CA ALA A 109 15.88 0.95 -4.46
C ALA A 109 17.29 1.36 -4.00
N MET A 110 17.97 0.54 -3.19
CA MET A 110 19.34 0.78 -2.76
C MET A 110 20.33 0.75 -3.93
N LEU A 111 20.19 -0.19 -4.86
CA LEU A 111 21.01 -0.23 -6.09
C LEU A 111 20.83 1.04 -6.93
N LEU A 112 19.60 1.52 -7.07
CA LEU A 112 19.25 2.72 -7.84
C LEU A 112 19.48 4.05 -7.11
N ASN A 113 19.75 4.00 -5.80
CA ASN A 113 20.14 5.15 -5.01
C ASN A 113 21.63 5.49 -5.16
N GLN A 114 22.41 4.61 -5.78
CA GLN A 114 23.82 4.89 -6.08
C GLN A 114 23.95 5.92 -7.22
N LYS A 115 25.02 6.71 -7.18
CA LYS A 115 25.35 7.68 -8.24
C LYS A 115 25.96 6.96 -9.46
N VAL A 116 25.16 6.17 -10.17
CA VAL A 116 25.57 5.47 -11.39
C VAL A 116 25.00 6.14 -12.64
N LYS A 117 25.83 6.21 -13.69
CA LYS A 117 25.39 6.66 -15.02
C LYS A 117 24.33 5.65 -15.54
N GLY A 118 23.25 6.14 -16.13
CA GLY A 118 22.15 5.29 -16.61
C GLY A 118 21.07 4.93 -15.59
N SER A 119 21.11 5.48 -14.37
CA SER A 119 20.08 5.20 -13.34
C SER A 119 18.64 5.50 -13.78
N ALA A 120 18.43 6.46 -14.69
CA ALA A 120 17.12 6.75 -15.26
C ALA A 120 16.56 5.58 -16.09
N PHE A 121 17.40 4.95 -16.91
CA PHE A 121 17.00 3.79 -17.72
C PHE A 121 16.58 2.62 -16.83
N PHE A 122 17.39 2.26 -15.82
CA PHE A 122 17.06 1.17 -14.91
C PHE A 122 15.82 1.46 -14.07
N ARG A 123 15.62 2.71 -13.60
CA ARG A 123 14.37 3.11 -12.92
C ARG A 123 13.14 2.85 -13.79
N THR A 124 13.20 3.24 -15.06
CA THR A 124 12.11 2.99 -16.01
C THR A 124 11.93 1.50 -16.25
N ALA A 125 12.99 0.74 -16.48
CA ALA A 125 12.93 -0.69 -16.75
C ALA A 125 12.30 -1.49 -15.59
N PHE A 126 12.68 -1.21 -14.34
CA PHE A 126 12.10 -1.88 -13.17
C PHE A 126 10.70 -1.36 -12.79
N TYR A 127 10.36 -0.13 -13.16
CA TYR A 127 9.02 0.43 -12.94
C TYR A 127 8.01 -0.03 -14.01
N LEU A 128 8.46 -0.28 -15.23
CA LEU A 128 7.62 -0.59 -16.38
C LEU A 128 6.59 -1.72 -16.12
N PRO A 129 6.94 -2.84 -15.46
CA PRO A 129 5.97 -3.90 -15.18
C PRO A 129 4.79 -3.45 -14.31
N SER A 130 4.99 -2.46 -13.43
CA SER A 130 3.92 -1.94 -12.56
C SER A 130 2.90 -1.08 -13.30
N VAL A 131 3.20 -0.66 -14.52
CA VAL A 131 2.31 0.11 -15.40
C VAL A 131 1.52 -0.80 -16.34
N ILE A 132 1.98 -2.04 -16.54
CA ILE A 132 1.30 -3.04 -17.37
C ILE A 132 0.02 -3.49 -16.64
N SER A 133 -1.06 -3.72 -17.39
CA SER A 133 -2.31 -4.24 -16.80
C SER A 133 -2.11 -5.63 -16.21
N GLY A 134 -2.85 -5.96 -15.14
CA GLY A 134 -2.76 -7.29 -14.52
C GLY A 134 -3.07 -8.44 -15.49
N VAL A 135 -3.93 -8.21 -16.48
CA VAL A 135 -4.26 -9.18 -17.54
C VAL A 135 -3.05 -9.43 -18.44
N ALA A 136 -2.39 -8.37 -18.91
CA ALA A 136 -1.18 -8.49 -19.73
C ALA A 136 -0.02 -9.13 -18.95
N LEU A 137 0.12 -8.80 -17.66
CA LEU A 137 1.09 -9.45 -16.78
C LEU A 137 0.81 -10.96 -16.69
N ALA A 138 -0.45 -11.38 -16.51
CA ALA A 138 -0.82 -12.80 -16.48
C ALA A 138 -0.50 -13.51 -17.82
N MET A 139 -0.76 -12.88 -18.96
CA MET A 139 -0.44 -13.46 -20.28
C MET A 139 1.07 -13.60 -20.51
N ILE A 140 1.87 -12.62 -20.09
CA ILE A 140 3.34 -12.72 -20.18
C ILE A 140 3.83 -13.89 -19.33
N TRP A 141 3.35 -13.98 -18.08
CA TRP A 141 3.80 -15.02 -17.17
C TRP A 141 3.29 -16.42 -17.55
N SER A 142 2.14 -16.56 -18.23
CA SER A 142 1.71 -17.85 -18.75
C SER A 142 2.67 -18.39 -19.82
N TRP A 143 3.22 -17.52 -20.66
CA TRP A 143 4.28 -17.89 -21.61
C TRP A 143 5.60 -18.19 -20.93
N VAL A 144 5.99 -17.38 -19.94
CA VAL A 144 7.25 -17.58 -19.19
C VAL A 144 7.25 -18.92 -18.45
N TYR A 145 6.10 -19.30 -17.88
CA TYR A 145 5.93 -20.54 -17.11
C TYR A 145 5.52 -21.76 -17.94
N SER A 146 5.35 -21.62 -19.27
CA SER A 146 4.97 -22.73 -20.15
C SER A 146 5.95 -23.90 -19.99
N GLY A 147 5.41 -25.12 -19.82
CA GLY A 147 6.24 -26.32 -19.69
C GLY A 147 7.01 -26.65 -20.97
N ASP A 148 6.38 -26.43 -22.13
CA ASP A 148 6.90 -26.85 -23.43
C ASP A 148 7.92 -25.87 -24.04
N TYR A 149 7.70 -24.57 -23.83
CA TYR A 149 8.48 -23.49 -24.46
C TYR A 149 8.78 -22.32 -23.53
N GLY A 150 8.62 -22.50 -22.22
CA GLY A 150 8.82 -21.44 -21.23
C GLY A 150 10.27 -21.03 -21.09
N ILE A 151 10.50 -19.72 -21.16
CA ILE A 151 11.84 -19.14 -21.02
C ILE A 151 12.46 -19.45 -19.64
N LEU A 152 11.65 -19.63 -18.60
CA LEU A 152 12.14 -19.93 -17.26
C LEU A 152 12.73 -21.34 -17.19
N ASN A 153 12.05 -22.34 -17.74
CA ASN A 153 12.56 -23.71 -17.80
C ASN A 153 13.77 -23.83 -18.73
N TYR A 154 13.77 -23.10 -19.84
CA TYR A 154 14.95 -22.99 -20.70
C TYR A 154 16.16 -22.40 -19.95
N PHE A 155 15.97 -21.34 -19.16
CA PHE A 155 17.06 -20.75 -18.39
C PHE A 155 17.59 -21.72 -17.32
N LEU A 156 16.70 -22.45 -16.64
CA LEU A 156 17.09 -23.46 -15.65
C LEU A 156 17.87 -24.63 -16.28
N SER A 157 17.50 -25.07 -17.48
CA SER A 157 18.18 -26.17 -18.16
C SER A 157 19.62 -25.83 -18.57
N VAL A 158 19.95 -24.55 -18.80
CA VAL A 158 21.35 -24.09 -18.99
C VAL A 158 22.24 -24.43 -17.80
N PHE A 159 21.67 -24.48 -16.59
CA PHE A 159 22.37 -24.87 -15.36
C PHE A 159 22.18 -26.36 -15.02
N GLY A 160 21.60 -27.15 -15.93
CA GLY A 160 21.31 -28.56 -15.71
C GLY A 160 20.14 -28.84 -14.76
N ILE A 161 19.27 -27.84 -14.51
CA ILE A 161 18.10 -27.98 -13.64
C ILE A 161 16.85 -28.23 -14.50
N GLU A 162 16.19 -29.36 -14.28
CA GLU A 162 14.85 -29.60 -14.83
C GLU A 162 13.83 -28.79 -14.03
N GLY A 163 13.25 -27.78 -14.67
CA GLY A 163 12.24 -26.93 -14.05
C GLY A 163 10.90 -27.65 -13.90
N PRO A 164 10.12 -27.34 -12.85
CA PRO A 164 8.83 -27.96 -12.60
C PRO A 164 7.77 -27.50 -13.61
N ASP A 165 6.61 -28.17 -13.61
CA ASP A 165 5.39 -27.60 -14.16
C ASP A 165 4.87 -26.53 -13.20
N TRP A 166 5.35 -25.30 -13.40
CA TRP A 166 5.10 -24.16 -12.53
C TRP A 166 3.63 -23.90 -12.25
N LEU A 167 2.73 -24.19 -13.19
CA LEU A 167 1.31 -23.85 -13.08
C LEU A 167 0.44 -25.06 -12.70
N ASN A 168 0.81 -26.28 -13.11
CA ASN A 168 0.04 -27.49 -12.84
C ASN A 168 0.57 -28.35 -11.68
N ASP A 169 1.62 -27.93 -10.99
CA ASP A 169 2.08 -28.55 -9.74
C ASP A 169 1.54 -27.84 -8.48
N THR A 170 1.04 -28.62 -7.53
CA THR A 170 0.43 -28.11 -6.29
C THR A 170 1.41 -27.41 -5.34
N LYS A 171 2.71 -27.71 -5.44
CA LYS A 171 3.78 -27.09 -4.64
C LYS A 171 4.32 -25.84 -5.33
N TRP A 172 4.47 -25.87 -6.65
CA TRP A 172 5.10 -24.79 -7.41
C TRP A 172 4.15 -23.69 -7.87
N SER A 173 2.86 -23.98 -8.06
CA SER A 173 1.86 -22.98 -8.46
C SER A 173 1.80 -21.77 -7.54
N LEU A 174 1.88 -21.95 -6.21
CA LEU A 174 1.93 -20.82 -5.27
C LEU A 174 3.23 -20.00 -5.41
N VAL A 175 4.36 -20.68 -5.65
CA VAL A 175 5.66 -20.02 -5.85
C VAL A 175 5.66 -19.23 -7.16
N ALA A 176 5.11 -19.78 -8.24
CA ALA A 176 4.91 -19.09 -9.51
C ALA A 176 4.06 -17.83 -9.32
N MET A 177 2.97 -17.91 -8.56
CA MET A 177 2.14 -16.75 -8.21
C MET A 177 2.93 -15.66 -7.48
N VAL A 178 3.82 -16.03 -6.53
CA VAL A 178 4.67 -15.08 -5.81
C VAL A 178 5.64 -14.39 -6.76
N ILE A 179 6.38 -15.16 -7.58
CA ILE A 179 7.38 -14.62 -8.51
C ILE A 179 6.72 -13.66 -9.51
N ALA A 180 5.61 -14.05 -10.13
CA ALA A 180 4.87 -13.18 -11.05
C ALA A 180 4.37 -11.91 -10.37
N SER A 181 3.88 -12.03 -9.12
CA SER A 181 3.40 -10.88 -8.36
C SER A 181 4.53 -9.91 -8.03
N LEU A 182 5.73 -10.38 -7.67
CA LEU A 182 6.89 -9.53 -7.35
C LEU A 182 7.33 -8.67 -8.54
N TRP A 183 7.22 -9.19 -9.75
CA TRP A 183 7.61 -8.47 -10.97
C TRP A 183 6.79 -7.19 -11.17
N GLY A 184 5.51 -7.20 -10.80
CA GLY A 184 4.61 -6.04 -10.91
C GLY A 184 4.82 -4.96 -9.85
N GLN A 185 5.71 -5.13 -8.87
CA GLN A 185 5.82 -4.24 -7.69
C GLN A 185 6.88 -3.14 -7.82
N GLY A 186 7.20 -2.71 -9.04
CA GLY A 186 8.17 -1.62 -9.30
C GLY A 186 7.81 -0.28 -8.63
N SER A 187 6.53 -0.02 -8.36
CA SER A 187 6.08 1.18 -7.64
C SER A 187 6.60 1.24 -6.20
N MET A 188 6.66 0.09 -5.52
CA MET A 188 7.15 0.00 -4.14
C MET A 188 8.64 0.33 -4.03
N MET A 189 9.43 -0.09 -5.03
CA MET A 189 10.83 0.30 -5.18
C MET A 189 10.97 1.82 -5.32
N LEU A 190 10.13 2.50 -6.11
CA LEU A 190 10.18 3.96 -6.26
C LEU A 190 9.84 4.69 -4.95
N ILE A 191 8.88 4.18 -4.19
CA ILE A 191 8.54 4.71 -2.87
C ILE A 191 9.73 4.60 -1.91
N PHE A 192 10.38 3.44 -1.84
CA PHE A 192 11.61 3.29 -1.06
C PHE A 192 12.74 4.18 -1.55
N LEU A 193 12.93 4.31 -2.86
CA LEU A 193 13.95 5.18 -3.44
C LEU A 193 13.72 6.64 -3.08
N ALA A 194 12.47 7.11 -3.07
CA ALA A 194 12.12 8.45 -2.61
C ALA A 194 12.46 8.63 -1.13
N GLY A 195 12.12 7.66 -0.27
CA GLY A 195 12.49 7.66 1.15
C GLY A 195 14.00 7.70 1.38
N LEU A 196 14.76 6.85 0.66
CA LEU A 196 16.23 6.80 0.73
C LEU A 196 16.89 8.11 0.31
N LYS A 197 16.36 8.80 -0.70
CA LYS A 197 16.84 10.11 -1.14
C LYS A 197 16.55 11.23 -0.14
N GLY A 198 15.56 11.05 0.72
CA GLY A 198 15.21 11.99 1.77
C GLY A 198 16.21 12.00 2.94
N ILE A 199 17.08 10.98 3.05
CA ILE A 199 18.02 10.86 4.17
C ILE A 199 19.15 11.90 4.00
N PRO A 200 19.40 12.77 5.01
CA PRO A 200 20.50 13.72 4.98
C PRO A 200 21.86 13.02 4.84
N LYS A 201 22.72 13.53 3.96
CA LYS A 201 24.05 12.95 3.72
C LYS A 201 24.95 13.04 4.96
N ASP A 202 24.80 14.09 5.74
CA ASP A 202 25.58 14.37 6.94
C ASP A 202 25.50 13.23 7.98
N LEU A 203 24.39 12.48 8.02
CA LEU A 203 24.26 11.29 8.87
C LEU A 203 25.21 10.17 8.46
N TYR A 204 25.38 9.94 7.15
CA TYR A 204 26.30 8.94 6.63
C TYR A 204 27.76 9.38 6.78
N GLU A 205 28.04 10.66 6.61
CA GLU A 205 29.38 11.22 6.80
C GLU A 205 29.80 11.13 8.28
N SER A 206 28.92 11.54 9.20
CA SER A 206 29.15 11.42 10.64
C SER A 206 29.37 9.96 11.06
N ALA A 207 28.51 9.05 10.59
CA ALA A 207 28.67 7.62 10.86
C ALA A 207 29.99 7.07 10.30
N SER A 208 30.48 7.57 9.16
CA SER A 208 31.77 7.15 8.60
C SER A 208 32.96 7.66 9.40
N ILE A 209 32.87 8.87 9.97
CA ILE A 209 33.89 9.43 10.88
C ILE A 209 33.97 8.57 12.16
N ASP A 210 32.83 8.06 12.65
CA ASP A 210 32.75 7.14 13.78
C ASP A 210 33.16 5.69 13.44
N GLY A 211 33.70 5.43 12.24
CA GLY A 211 34.17 4.11 11.80
C GLY A 211 33.06 3.12 11.44
N ALA A 212 31.82 3.57 11.21
CA ALA A 212 30.74 2.69 10.81
C ALA A 212 30.87 2.26 9.33
N GLY A 213 31.10 0.97 9.10
CA GLY A 213 31.08 0.36 7.76
C GLY A 213 29.67 0.32 7.14
N LYS A 214 29.57 -0.07 5.87
CA LYS A 214 28.30 -0.04 5.07
C LYS A 214 27.15 -0.82 5.71
N ILE A 215 27.42 -1.99 6.29
CA ILE A 215 26.42 -2.81 6.97
C ILE A 215 25.91 -2.07 8.22
N ARG A 216 26.81 -1.50 9.01
CA ARG A 216 26.47 -0.74 10.22
C ARG A 216 25.70 0.54 9.87
N GLN A 217 26.05 1.22 8.79
CA GLN A 217 25.29 2.36 8.26
C GLN A 217 23.90 1.95 7.79
N PHE A 218 23.75 0.79 7.14
CA PHE A 218 22.44 0.29 6.72
C PHE A 218 21.50 0.08 7.90
N PHE A 219 21.91 -0.69 8.91
CA PHE A 219 21.05 -1.02 10.05
C PHE A 219 20.85 0.14 11.03
N ASN A 220 21.82 1.04 11.20
CA ASN A 220 21.73 2.12 12.20
C ASN A 220 21.36 3.50 11.64
N VAL A 221 21.48 3.71 10.33
CA VAL A 221 21.12 4.99 9.68
C VAL A 221 19.99 4.78 8.69
N THR A 222 20.20 3.91 7.69
CA THR A 222 19.24 3.75 6.58
C THR A 222 17.91 3.19 7.06
N VAL A 223 17.90 2.02 7.71
CA VAL A 223 16.69 1.33 8.14
C VAL A 223 15.83 2.20 9.08
N PRO A 224 16.38 2.81 10.16
CA PRO A 224 15.60 3.67 11.05
C PRO A 224 14.95 4.86 10.32
N MET A 225 15.69 5.51 9.42
CA MET A 225 15.21 6.69 8.70
C MET A 225 14.12 6.39 7.66
N ILE A 226 14.07 5.16 7.13
CA ILE A 226 13.02 4.75 6.18
C ILE A 226 11.84 4.03 6.85
N THR A 227 11.83 3.88 8.17
CA THR A 227 10.74 3.15 8.87
C THR A 227 9.33 3.68 8.55
N PRO A 228 9.06 4.99 8.35
CA PRO A 228 7.73 5.44 7.93
C PRO A 228 7.37 4.96 6.51
N THR A 229 8.36 4.90 5.62
CA THR A 229 8.19 4.38 4.25
C THR A 229 7.99 2.87 4.25
N LEU A 230 8.73 2.15 5.11
CA LEU A 230 8.57 0.72 5.34
C LEU A 230 7.18 0.39 5.88
N LEU A 231 6.66 1.15 6.85
CA LEU A 231 5.31 0.98 7.38
C LEU A 231 4.25 1.12 6.29
N PHE A 232 4.31 2.19 5.50
CA PHE A 232 3.39 2.40 4.39
C PHE A 232 3.40 1.22 3.42
N ASN A 233 4.60 0.85 2.94
CA ASN A 233 4.79 -0.25 2.00
C ASN A 233 4.34 -1.61 2.57
N LEU A 234 4.57 -1.85 3.86
CA LEU A 234 4.13 -3.07 4.54
C LEU A 234 2.60 -3.18 4.53
N ILE A 235 1.91 -2.12 4.94
CA ILE A 235 0.44 -2.09 4.98
C ILE A 235 -0.14 -2.29 3.58
N THR A 236 0.35 -1.53 2.58
CA THR A 236 -0.15 -1.64 1.21
C THR A 236 0.14 -3.00 0.60
N SER A 237 1.28 -3.61 0.92
CA SER A 237 1.65 -4.95 0.43
C SER A 237 0.77 -6.04 1.05
N ILE A 238 0.42 -5.93 2.34
CA ILE A 238 -0.55 -6.83 2.98
C ILE A 238 -1.92 -6.71 2.28
N ILE A 239 -2.44 -5.50 2.09
CA ILE A 239 -3.73 -5.30 1.41
C ILE A 239 -3.70 -5.91 0.00
N ALA A 240 -2.64 -5.64 -0.77
CA ALA A 240 -2.47 -6.18 -2.12
C ALA A 240 -2.41 -7.71 -2.15
N ALA A 241 -1.75 -8.34 -1.16
CA ALA A 241 -1.64 -9.79 -1.10
C ALA A 241 -3.01 -10.47 -0.91
N PHE A 242 -3.89 -9.87 -0.12
CA PHE A 242 -5.25 -10.37 0.10
C PHE A 242 -6.15 -10.15 -1.12
N GLN A 243 -5.95 -9.06 -1.87
CA GLN A 243 -6.74 -8.71 -3.06
C GLN A 243 -6.32 -9.43 -4.35
N GLN A 244 -5.43 -10.43 -4.29
CA GLN A 244 -4.94 -11.12 -5.47
C GLN A 244 -6.03 -12.00 -6.13
N LEU A 245 -6.71 -11.45 -7.13
CA LEU A 245 -7.70 -12.14 -7.96
C LEU A 245 -7.20 -12.39 -9.37
N THR A 246 -6.67 -11.35 -10.02
CA THR A 246 -6.40 -11.34 -11.47
C THR A 246 -5.44 -12.45 -11.88
N LEU A 247 -4.32 -12.61 -11.18
CA LEU A 247 -3.39 -13.68 -11.51
C LEU A 247 -3.97 -15.05 -11.18
N ALA A 248 -4.73 -15.18 -10.09
CA ALA A 248 -5.30 -16.45 -9.68
C ALA A 248 -6.27 -16.98 -10.75
N LEU A 249 -7.13 -16.08 -11.23
CA LEU A 249 -8.14 -16.37 -12.24
C LEU A 249 -7.51 -16.65 -13.61
N LEU A 250 -6.58 -15.80 -14.07
CA LEU A 250 -6.08 -15.83 -15.44
C LEU A 250 -4.87 -16.76 -15.64
N LEU A 251 -4.02 -16.92 -14.63
CA LEU A 251 -2.78 -17.70 -14.77
C LEU A 251 -2.99 -19.18 -14.43
N THR A 252 -3.88 -19.47 -13.46
CA THR A 252 -4.04 -20.85 -12.95
C THR A 252 -5.50 -21.32 -12.87
N GLY A 253 -6.48 -20.43 -12.94
CA GLY A 253 -7.88 -20.77 -12.70
C GLY A 253 -8.12 -21.40 -11.31
N GLY A 254 -7.32 -21.01 -10.30
CA GLY A 254 -7.34 -21.60 -8.96
C GLY A 254 -6.38 -22.76 -8.73
N GLY A 255 -5.70 -23.22 -9.79
CA GLY A 255 -4.58 -24.15 -9.72
C GLY A 255 -4.98 -25.61 -9.47
N PRO A 256 -4.03 -26.54 -9.63
CA PRO A 256 -4.26 -27.97 -9.41
C PRO A 256 -4.74 -28.20 -7.97
N LEU A 257 -5.81 -28.98 -7.81
CA LEU A 257 -6.43 -29.25 -6.50
C LEU A 257 -6.72 -27.97 -5.68
N LYS A 258 -7.05 -26.85 -6.32
CA LYS A 258 -7.30 -25.55 -5.66
C LYS A 258 -6.10 -25.02 -4.87
N SER A 259 -4.87 -25.25 -5.33
CA SER A 259 -3.63 -24.81 -4.65
C SER A 259 -3.37 -23.30 -4.72
N THR A 260 -3.94 -22.62 -5.70
CA THR A 260 -3.91 -21.15 -5.87
C THR A 260 -5.33 -20.57 -5.83
N PHE A 261 -6.24 -21.22 -5.12
CA PHE A 261 -7.62 -20.76 -4.96
C PHE A 261 -7.71 -19.71 -3.86
N PHE A 262 -7.24 -18.51 -4.16
CA PHE A 262 -7.21 -17.36 -3.23
C PHE A 262 -8.60 -16.97 -2.74
N TYR A 263 -8.66 -16.34 -1.57
CA TYR A 263 -9.92 -15.89 -0.96
C TYR A 263 -10.69 -14.92 -1.88
N ALA A 264 -9.98 -14.01 -2.56
CA ALA A 264 -10.58 -13.11 -3.54
C ALA A 264 -11.21 -13.88 -4.74
N MET A 265 -10.58 -14.97 -5.19
CA MET A 265 -11.13 -15.83 -6.25
C MET A 265 -12.34 -16.64 -5.76
N TYR A 266 -12.29 -17.15 -4.53
CA TYR A 266 -13.42 -17.81 -3.88
C TYR A 266 -14.65 -16.89 -3.80
N MET A 267 -14.47 -15.64 -3.36
CA MET A 267 -15.53 -14.63 -3.37
C MET A 267 -16.07 -14.36 -4.78
N TYR A 268 -15.16 -14.24 -5.76
CA TYR A 268 -15.51 -14.01 -7.15
C TYR A 268 -16.36 -15.15 -7.73
N GLU A 269 -15.96 -16.42 -7.51
CA GLU A 269 -16.77 -17.56 -7.95
C GLU A 269 -18.13 -17.59 -7.25
N ASN A 270 -18.20 -17.35 -5.94
CA ASN A 270 -19.48 -17.29 -5.23
C ASN A 270 -20.42 -16.22 -5.80
N ALA A 271 -19.92 -15.01 -6.08
CA ALA A 271 -20.72 -13.92 -6.62
C ALA A 271 -21.13 -14.16 -8.08
N PHE A 272 -20.17 -14.48 -8.95
CA PHE A 272 -20.34 -14.37 -10.40
C PHE A 272 -20.48 -15.71 -11.12
N LYS A 273 -20.07 -16.83 -10.50
CA LYS A 273 -20.20 -18.17 -11.07
C LYS A 273 -21.34 -18.95 -10.43
N TYR A 274 -21.48 -18.84 -9.10
CA TYR A 274 -22.52 -19.51 -8.33
C TYR A 274 -23.70 -18.62 -7.97
N PHE A 275 -23.62 -17.32 -8.30
CA PHE A 275 -24.70 -16.34 -8.09
C PHE A 275 -25.19 -16.22 -6.65
N LYS A 276 -24.36 -16.61 -5.67
CA LYS A 276 -24.59 -16.43 -4.24
C LYS A 276 -24.10 -15.04 -3.80
N MET A 277 -24.80 -13.97 -4.21
CA MET A 277 -24.34 -12.59 -3.94
C MET A 277 -24.36 -12.25 -2.44
N GLY A 278 -25.41 -12.68 -1.73
CA GLY A 278 -25.52 -12.55 -0.27
C GLY A 278 -24.33 -13.15 0.47
N TYR A 279 -24.07 -14.42 0.19
CA TYR A 279 -22.94 -15.16 0.74
C TYR A 279 -21.58 -14.55 0.36
N SER A 280 -21.38 -14.14 -0.90
CA SER A 280 -20.14 -13.48 -1.32
C SER A 280 -19.93 -12.13 -0.64
N ALA A 281 -21.01 -11.36 -0.40
CA ALA A 281 -20.94 -10.11 0.35
C ALA A 281 -20.55 -10.35 1.83
N ALA A 282 -21.06 -11.41 2.47
CA ALA A 282 -20.63 -11.81 3.81
C ALA A 282 -19.13 -12.14 3.85
N ASN A 283 -18.66 -12.92 2.88
CA ASN A 283 -17.23 -13.21 2.70
C ASN A 283 -16.39 -11.94 2.51
N ALA A 284 -16.87 -10.96 1.72
CA ALA A 284 -16.18 -9.69 1.51
C ALA A 284 -16.00 -8.90 2.81
N TRP A 285 -17.04 -8.84 3.64
CA TRP A 285 -16.98 -8.16 4.94
C TRP A 285 -16.04 -8.87 5.92
N PHE A 286 -16.03 -10.20 5.90
CA PHE A 286 -15.09 -10.96 6.71
C PHE A 286 -13.63 -10.71 6.30
N MET A 287 -13.34 -10.73 4.99
CA MET A 287 -12.02 -10.37 4.46
C MET A 287 -11.63 -8.93 4.83
N PHE A 288 -12.56 -7.99 4.72
CA PHE A 288 -12.34 -6.60 5.13
C PHE A 288 -11.95 -6.52 6.62
N LEU A 289 -12.64 -7.24 7.50
CA LEU A 289 -12.32 -7.29 8.93
C LEU A 289 -10.94 -7.90 9.20
N ILE A 290 -10.54 -8.94 8.46
CA ILE A 290 -9.19 -9.52 8.56
C ILE A 290 -8.15 -8.47 8.19
N VAL A 291 -8.29 -7.86 7.02
CA VAL A 291 -7.31 -6.86 6.52
C VAL A 291 -7.27 -5.64 7.44
N LEU A 292 -8.42 -5.19 7.95
CA LEU A 292 -8.51 -4.11 8.93
C LEU A 292 -7.81 -4.47 10.24
N THR A 293 -8.02 -5.68 10.75
CA THR A 293 -7.38 -6.16 11.98
C THR A 293 -5.87 -6.26 11.80
N LEU A 294 -5.39 -6.85 10.71
CA LEU A 294 -3.96 -6.91 10.41
C LEU A 294 -3.35 -5.52 10.28
N THR A 295 -4.03 -4.61 9.57
CA THR A 295 -3.59 -3.22 9.41
C THR A 295 -3.52 -2.52 10.76
N PHE A 296 -4.54 -2.67 11.61
CA PHE A 296 -4.56 -2.12 12.96
C PHE A 296 -3.43 -2.68 13.82
N LEU A 297 -3.17 -3.98 13.77
CA LEU A 297 -2.06 -4.62 14.49
C LEU A 297 -0.70 -4.08 14.03
N VAL A 298 -0.52 -3.89 12.72
CA VAL A 298 0.70 -3.29 12.15
C VAL A 298 0.86 -1.84 12.63
N PHE A 299 -0.19 -1.02 12.56
CA PHE A 299 -0.17 0.35 13.08
C PHE A 299 0.11 0.40 14.58
N LYS A 300 -0.53 -0.46 15.37
CA LYS A 300 -0.27 -0.55 16.82
C LYS A 300 1.18 -0.95 17.09
N SER A 301 1.75 -1.85 16.29
CA SER A 301 3.16 -2.21 16.43
C SER A 301 4.10 -1.06 16.04
N SER A 302 3.65 -0.18 15.14
CA SER A 302 4.51 0.84 14.52
C SER A 302 4.96 1.91 15.51
N GLU A 303 4.18 2.17 16.56
CA GLU A 303 4.56 3.04 17.69
C GLU A 303 5.88 2.61 18.34
N ALA A 304 6.25 1.32 18.27
CA ALA A 304 7.46 0.79 18.89
C ALA A 304 8.72 0.87 18.00
N TRP A 305 8.58 0.99 16.68
CA TRP A 305 9.71 0.86 15.74
C TRP A 305 9.76 1.91 14.64
N VAL A 306 8.71 2.72 14.44
CA VAL A 306 8.70 3.79 13.45
C VAL A 306 9.20 5.09 14.04
N PHE A 307 10.19 5.68 13.38
CA PHE A 307 10.80 6.93 13.78
C PHE A 307 10.31 8.07 12.89
N TYR A 308 9.58 9.01 13.46
CA TYR A 308 9.22 10.27 12.80
C TYR A 308 10.15 11.39 13.26
N GLU A 309 10.98 11.92 12.35
CA GLU A 309 11.91 13.02 12.64
C GLU A 309 11.20 14.26 13.25
N GLY A 310 9.94 14.49 12.88
CA GLY A 310 9.13 15.60 13.37
C GLY A 310 8.67 15.49 14.83
N GLU A 311 8.61 14.29 15.40
CA GLU A 311 8.15 14.09 16.79
C GLU A 311 9.23 14.49 17.81
N MET A 312 10.51 14.28 17.47
CA MET A 312 11.65 14.69 18.30
C MET A 312 11.79 16.22 18.44
N LYS A 313 11.43 16.99 17.40
CA LYS A 313 11.43 18.47 17.48
C LYS A 313 10.38 19.03 18.45
N LYS A 314 9.34 18.26 18.79
CA LYS A 314 8.30 18.65 19.76
C LYS A 314 8.61 18.23 21.20
N ALA A 315 9.46 17.23 21.40
CA ALA A 315 9.95 16.83 22.72
C ALA A 315 11.01 17.84 23.22
N LYS A 316 10.58 19.02 23.69
CA LYS A 316 11.46 19.95 24.42
C LYS A 316 12.08 19.24 25.63
N PRO A 317 13.35 19.54 25.98
CA PRO A 317 14.04 18.86 27.07
C PRO A 317 13.31 19.15 28.39
N LYS A 318 13.00 18.09 29.15
CA LYS A 318 12.57 18.22 30.55
C LYS A 318 13.58 19.11 31.26
N HIS A 319 13.10 20.24 31.80
CA HIS A 319 13.90 21.18 32.58
C HIS A 319 14.77 20.46 33.59
N VAL A 320 16.08 20.40 33.34
CA VAL A 320 17.06 20.17 34.38
C VAL A 320 16.98 21.40 35.29
N LYS A 321 16.30 21.27 36.43
CA LYS A 321 16.33 22.27 37.50
C LYS A 321 17.78 22.43 37.94
N ARG A 322 18.45 23.48 37.44
CA ARG A 322 19.65 24.05 38.05
C ARG A 322 19.25 24.46 39.47
N ARG A 323 19.63 23.66 40.48
CA ARG A 323 19.70 24.10 41.86
C ARG A 323 20.87 25.08 41.95
N ALA A 324 20.59 26.36 41.70
CA ALA A 324 21.36 27.44 42.29
C ALA A 324 20.80 27.63 43.70
N ALA A 325 21.51 27.12 44.70
CA ALA A 325 21.32 27.54 46.08
C ALA A 325 22.66 28.12 46.53
N GLY A 326 22.79 29.43 46.37
CA GLY A 326 23.74 30.19 47.17
C GLY A 326 23.28 30.14 48.63
N ARG A 327 24.24 29.88 49.53
CA ARG A 327 24.22 30.36 50.90
C ARG A 327 25.66 30.73 51.25
N GLU A 328 25.96 32.00 51.03
CA GLU A 328 26.85 32.75 51.91
C GLU A 328 26.24 32.78 53.33
N GLY A 329 27.09 32.78 54.35
CA GLY A 329 26.72 33.09 55.73
C GLY A 329 27.00 31.98 56.73
N HIS A 330 28.27 31.79 57.12
CA HIS A 330 28.78 32.11 58.46
C HIS A 330 30.29 31.89 58.54
#